data_AF-A0A954JPZ7-F1
#
_entry.id   AF-A0A954JPZ7-F1
#
_cell.length_a   1.000
_cell.length_b   1.000
_cell.length_c   1.000
_cell.angle_alpha   90.00
_cell.angle_beta   90.00
_cell.angle_gamma   90.00
#
_symmetry.space_group_name_H-M   'P 1'
#
loop_
_entity.id
_entity.type
_entity.pdbx_description
1 polymer ?
#
loop_
_entity_poly.entity_id
_entity_poly.type
_entity_poly.pdbx_seq_one_letter_code
_entity_poly.pdbx_strand_id
1 'polypeptide(L)'
;METFRPMIMRQFLKGVFALLWLAPLAPGQDSLPHHQLTVTLEPAVNTIVVQDTIQLAEGQSSVGSTFTLADHLEVLNCTPEIVGQAPGEHGTTVYTLGGEGDKDWITLAYRGTYEFGLSDQREEYTRGMRDTRGIVGSEGVYLAGESHWVPGVTDGLILFDVEITAPADWHVISQGQGTSSAEGAPEGKSLARWTTSQGLEQVYLVGGPLKRFEGNSEDTQTLVYLHADEPGLAQKYLGVTGRYIEMYSALLGPYPYGKFALVENFWETGYGMPSFTLLGERIIRMPFILHSSYP
;
A
#
# COMPACT_ATOMS: atom_id res chain seq x y z
N MET A 1 -63.83 65.33 15.46
CA MET A 1 -64.42 64.18 16.18
C MET A 1 -64.28 62.99 15.25
N GLU A 2 -63.16 62.25 15.26
CA GLU A 2 -62.81 61.23 16.28
C GLU A 2 -64.03 60.39 16.65
N THR A 3 -64.12 59.07 16.44
CA THR A 3 -63.15 57.96 16.37
C THR A 3 -63.87 56.74 15.76
N PHE A 4 -63.24 55.89 14.94
CA PHE A 4 -63.58 54.46 14.82
C PHE A 4 -62.43 53.69 14.14
N ARG A 5 -61.76 52.81 14.90
CA ARG A 5 -61.05 51.60 14.40
C ARG A 5 -62.10 50.47 14.26
N PRO A 6 -61.88 49.31 13.61
CA PRO A 6 -60.64 48.72 13.09
C PRO A 6 -60.78 48.02 11.70
N MET A 7 -59.69 47.61 11.04
CA MET A 7 -59.62 46.25 10.46
C MET A 7 -58.19 45.85 10.07
N ILE A 8 -57.91 44.60 10.40
CA ILE A 8 -56.75 43.74 10.18
C ILE A 8 -56.30 43.72 8.71
N MET A 9 -54.98 43.80 8.46
CA MET A 9 -54.36 43.17 7.30
C MET A 9 -52.97 42.63 7.67
N ARG A 10 -52.83 41.31 7.46
CA ARG A 10 -51.66 40.46 7.63
C ARG A 10 -50.45 40.96 6.83
N GLN A 11 -49.26 40.92 7.42
CA GLN A 11 -48.05 40.51 6.70
C GLN A 11 -47.26 39.53 7.57
N PHE A 12 -47.31 38.26 7.16
CA PHE A 12 -46.42 37.20 7.66
C PHE A 12 -45.04 37.44 7.05
N LEU A 13 -44.05 37.70 7.90
CA LEU A 13 -42.64 37.63 7.52
C LEU A 13 -42.31 36.15 7.29
N LYS A 14 -42.18 35.74 6.03
CA LYS A 14 -41.74 34.40 5.65
C LYS A 14 -40.25 34.28 6.01
N GLY A 15 -39.97 33.61 7.12
CA GLY A 15 -38.63 33.14 7.44
C GLY A 15 -38.15 32.19 6.35
N VAL A 16 -37.01 32.51 5.75
CA VAL A 16 -36.27 31.61 4.86
C VAL A 16 -35.65 30.54 5.76
N PHE A 17 -36.27 29.37 5.83
CA PHE A 17 -35.62 28.17 6.32
C PHE A 17 -34.62 27.75 5.24
N ALA A 18 -33.34 28.02 5.45
CA ALA A 18 -32.29 27.30 4.74
C ALA A 18 -32.36 25.85 5.21
N LEU A 19 -33.00 24.98 4.43
CA LEU A 19 -32.75 23.55 4.51
C LEU A 19 -31.29 23.36 4.11
N LEU A 20 -30.40 23.29 5.10
CA LEU A 20 -29.17 22.52 4.96
C LEU A 20 -29.61 21.11 4.59
N TRP A 21 -29.50 20.78 3.31
CA TRP A 21 -29.31 19.38 2.93
C TRP A 21 -28.01 18.95 3.63
N LEU A 22 -28.15 18.36 4.81
CA LEU A 22 -27.21 17.31 5.19
C LEU A 22 -27.33 16.30 4.07
N ALA A 23 -26.37 16.33 3.14
CA ALA A 23 -26.08 15.14 2.38
C ALA A 23 -25.99 14.01 3.42
N PRO A 24 -26.67 12.88 3.21
CA PRO A 24 -26.39 11.73 4.06
C PRO A 24 -24.88 11.56 4.04
N LEU A 25 -24.24 11.59 5.21
CA LEU A 25 -22.93 10.96 5.36
C LEU A 25 -23.10 9.64 4.64
N ALA A 26 -22.27 9.41 3.62
CA ALA A 26 -22.17 8.09 3.03
C ALA A 26 -22.10 7.11 4.22
N PRO A 27 -22.90 6.04 4.22
CA PRO A 27 -22.80 5.03 5.27
C PRO A 27 -21.31 4.73 5.43
N GLY A 28 -20.82 4.82 6.67
CA GLY A 28 -19.41 4.69 6.99
C GLY A 28 -18.85 3.49 6.23
N GLN A 29 -17.68 3.64 5.61
CA GLN A 29 -16.86 2.47 5.37
C GLN A 29 -16.84 1.73 6.70
N ASP A 30 -17.40 0.51 6.75
CA ASP A 30 -17.08 -0.43 7.80
C ASP A 30 -15.56 -0.31 7.99
N SER A 31 -15.12 0.12 9.18
CA SER A 31 -13.73 0.55 9.36
C SER A 31 -12.84 -0.63 9.04
N LEU A 32 -12.18 -0.63 7.88
CA LEU A 32 -11.32 -1.74 7.48
C LEU A 32 -10.20 -1.89 8.52
N PRO A 33 -9.70 -3.11 8.76
CA PRO A 33 -8.52 -3.26 9.59
C PRO A 33 -7.39 -2.39 9.03
N HIS A 34 -6.72 -1.66 9.92
CA HIS A 34 -5.71 -0.68 9.54
C HIS A 34 -4.37 -1.05 10.16
N HIS A 35 -3.40 -1.40 9.32
CA HIS A 35 -2.03 -1.68 9.72
C HIS A 35 -1.18 -0.41 9.78
N GLN A 36 -0.39 -0.26 10.84
CA GLN A 36 0.60 0.79 10.99
C GLN A 36 1.98 0.13 11.13
N LEU A 37 2.67 0.01 9.99
CA LEU A 37 3.87 -0.79 9.83
C LEU A 37 5.11 0.10 9.91
N THR A 38 6.07 -0.29 10.75
CA THR A 38 7.44 0.21 10.71
C THR A 38 8.37 -0.95 10.35
N VAL A 39 9.03 -0.84 9.20
CA VAL A 39 9.83 -1.91 8.61
C VAL A 39 11.29 -1.47 8.52
N THR A 40 12.20 -2.34 8.95
CA THR A 40 13.64 -2.22 8.66
C THR A 40 14.04 -3.34 7.71
N LEU A 41 14.63 -2.97 6.57
CA LEU A 41 15.20 -3.93 5.62
C LEU A 41 16.70 -4.09 5.86
N GLU A 42 17.15 -5.33 5.92
CA GLU A 42 18.55 -5.71 6.05
C GLU A 42 18.98 -6.64 4.90
N PRO A 43 19.19 -6.10 3.68
CA PRO A 43 19.41 -6.91 2.49
C PRO A 43 20.69 -7.77 2.50
N ALA A 44 21.69 -7.37 3.29
CA ALA A 44 22.95 -8.10 3.43
C ALA A 44 22.80 -9.46 4.15
N VAL A 45 21.72 -9.63 4.90
CA VAL A 45 21.36 -10.85 5.64
C VAL A 45 19.92 -11.26 5.35
N ASN A 46 19.38 -10.79 4.22
CA ASN A 46 18.07 -11.15 3.68
C ASN A 46 16.89 -10.98 4.67
N THR A 47 17.02 -10.09 5.65
CA THR A 47 16.13 -10.01 6.81
C THR A 47 15.19 -8.82 6.73
N ILE A 48 13.96 -9.00 7.20
CA ILE A 48 13.08 -7.91 7.61
C ILE A 48 12.91 -7.92 9.14
N VAL A 49 12.77 -6.73 9.70
CA VAL A 49 12.31 -6.52 11.08
C VAL A 49 11.12 -5.59 11.03
N VAL A 50 10.00 -6.00 11.61
CA VAL A 50 8.75 -5.27 11.51
C VAL A 50 8.15 -5.04 12.89
N GLN A 51 7.65 -3.84 13.10
CA GLN A 51 6.68 -3.51 14.13
C GLN A 51 5.37 -3.17 13.44
N ASP A 52 4.27 -3.75 13.91
CA ASP A 52 2.94 -3.51 13.38
C ASP A 52 1.99 -3.16 14.52
N THR A 53 1.17 -2.14 14.31
CA THR A 53 0.03 -1.83 15.16
C THR A 53 -1.23 -1.87 14.30
N ILE A 54 -2.09 -2.84 14.59
CA ILE A 54 -3.26 -3.18 13.79
C ILE A 54 -4.49 -2.68 14.53
N GLN A 55 -5.20 -1.73 13.95
CA GLN A 55 -6.56 -1.40 14.35
C GLN A 55 -7.51 -2.44 13.75
N LEU A 56 -8.32 -3.09 14.57
CA LEU A 56 -9.33 -4.03 14.08
C LEU A 56 -10.58 -3.30 13.56
N ALA A 57 -11.36 -4.00 12.74
CA ALA A 57 -12.61 -3.45 12.25
C ALA A 57 -13.66 -3.32 13.35
N GLU A 58 -14.60 -2.38 13.20
CA GLU A 58 -15.67 -2.18 14.17
C GLU A 58 -16.44 -3.48 14.42
N GLY A 59 -16.60 -3.85 15.69
CA GLY A 59 -17.26 -5.08 16.11
C GLY A 59 -16.36 -6.33 16.14
N GLN A 60 -15.10 -6.24 15.70
CA GLN A 60 -14.09 -7.25 15.97
C GLN A 60 -13.43 -7.02 17.33
N SER A 61 -12.75 -8.05 17.85
CA SER A 61 -12.02 -8.01 19.12
C SER A 61 -10.68 -8.73 18.97
N SER A 62 -9.62 -8.17 19.54
CA SER A 62 -8.28 -8.74 19.56
C SER A 62 -8.21 -9.96 20.47
N VAL A 63 -8.92 -9.94 21.60
CA VAL A 63 -8.96 -11.08 22.53
C VAL A 63 -9.85 -12.18 21.96
N GLY A 64 -9.29 -13.38 21.82
CA GLY A 64 -9.97 -14.55 21.26
C GLY A 64 -9.98 -14.62 19.73
N SER A 65 -9.36 -13.66 19.03
CA SER A 65 -9.18 -13.72 17.59
C SER A 65 -7.87 -14.40 17.20
N THR A 66 -7.64 -14.49 15.90
CA THR A 66 -6.43 -15.10 15.33
C THR A 66 -5.81 -14.17 14.30
N PHE A 67 -4.49 -14.28 14.13
CA PHE A 67 -3.82 -13.75 12.95
C PHE A 67 -2.94 -14.83 12.32
N THR A 68 -2.69 -14.68 11.02
CA THR A 68 -1.84 -15.60 10.25
C THR A 68 -0.56 -14.87 9.81
N LEU A 69 0.60 -15.52 9.97
CA LEU A 69 1.89 -14.98 9.55
C LEU A 69 2.73 -16.10 8.91
N ALA A 70 3.68 -15.76 8.04
CA ALA A 70 4.59 -16.76 7.48
C ALA A 70 5.34 -17.55 8.58
N ASP A 71 5.47 -18.87 8.41
CA ASP A 71 5.98 -19.79 9.43
C ASP A 71 7.45 -19.59 9.83
N HIS A 72 8.22 -18.93 8.97
CA HIS A 72 9.63 -18.60 9.17
C HIS A 72 9.84 -17.22 9.80
N LEU A 73 8.76 -16.46 10.05
CA LEU A 73 8.83 -15.20 10.80
C LEU A 73 8.69 -15.48 12.30
N GLU A 74 9.70 -15.09 13.05
CA GLU A 74 9.74 -15.18 14.50
C GLU A 74 8.99 -13.99 15.11
N VAL A 75 7.92 -14.26 15.85
CA VAL A 75 7.22 -13.24 16.65
C VAL A 75 8.03 -12.96 17.91
N LEU A 76 8.56 -11.74 18.00
CA LEU A 76 9.39 -11.27 19.11
C LEU A 76 8.54 -10.74 20.28
N ASN A 77 7.43 -10.06 19.95
CA ASN A 77 6.48 -9.56 20.93
C ASN A 77 5.08 -9.49 20.32
N CYS A 78 4.05 -9.67 21.14
CA CYS A 78 2.65 -9.57 20.73
C CYS A 78 1.80 -9.08 21.91
N THR A 79 0.88 -8.16 21.65
CA THR A 79 -0.14 -7.70 22.59
C THR A 79 -1.46 -7.57 21.85
N PRO A 80 -2.55 -8.26 22.25
CA PRO A 80 -2.66 -9.22 23.36
C PRO A 80 -1.71 -10.43 23.26
N GLU A 81 -1.56 -11.20 24.34
CA GLU A 81 -0.64 -12.33 24.38
C GLU A 81 -1.04 -13.45 23.42
N ILE A 82 -0.04 -14.12 22.86
CA ILE A 82 -0.25 -15.35 22.09
C ILE A 82 -0.50 -16.50 23.07
N VAL A 83 -1.70 -17.07 23.05
CA VAL A 83 -2.10 -18.19 23.91
C VAL A 83 -2.11 -19.54 23.19
N GLY A 84 -1.96 -19.52 21.87
CA GLY A 84 -1.93 -20.72 21.04
C GLY A 84 -1.34 -20.47 19.67
N GLN A 85 -0.86 -21.54 19.05
CA GLN A 85 -0.38 -21.53 17.67
C GLN A 85 -0.73 -22.87 17.00
N ALA A 86 -1.04 -22.83 15.72
CA ALA A 86 -1.30 -24.01 14.90
C ALA A 86 -0.70 -23.82 13.50
N PRO A 87 -0.30 -24.90 12.82
CA PRO A 87 0.09 -24.81 11.41
C PRO A 87 -1.07 -24.25 10.58
N GLY A 88 -0.77 -23.26 9.74
CA GLY A 88 -1.68 -22.73 8.74
C GLY A 88 -1.46 -23.34 7.36
N GLU A 89 -2.17 -22.82 6.37
CA GLU A 89 -1.99 -23.20 4.97
C GLU A 89 -0.80 -22.45 4.33
N HIS A 90 -0.28 -22.94 3.20
CA HIS A 90 0.73 -22.23 2.39
C HIS A 90 2.03 -21.82 3.09
N GLY A 91 2.44 -22.52 4.15
CA GLY A 91 3.66 -22.21 4.90
C GLY A 91 3.47 -21.04 5.88
N THR A 92 2.31 -21.01 6.54
CA THR A 92 1.98 -20.02 7.56
C THR A 92 1.77 -20.68 8.92
N THR A 93 1.78 -19.87 9.96
CA THR A 93 1.34 -20.21 11.31
C THR A 93 0.15 -19.33 11.67
N VAL A 94 -0.90 -19.96 12.24
CA VAL A 94 -2.06 -19.27 12.80
C VAL A 94 -1.83 -19.11 14.29
N TYR A 95 -1.83 -17.87 14.77
CA TYR A 95 -1.65 -17.51 16.17
C TYR A 95 -3.00 -17.16 16.78
N THR A 96 -3.29 -17.69 17.96
CA THR A 96 -4.49 -17.35 18.74
C THR A 96 -4.15 -16.36 19.83
N LEU A 97 -4.89 -15.25 19.88
CA LEU A 97 -4.70 -14.18 20.84
C LEU A 97 -5.59 -14.35 22.06
N GLY A 98 -5.07 -14.00 23.22
CA GLY A 98 -5.77 -14.02 24.49
C GLY A 98 -5.14 -13.10 25.53
N GLY A 99 -5.65 -13.18 26.76
CA GLY A 99 -5.13 -12.38 27.88
C GLY A 99 -5.62 -10.93 27.88
N GLU A 100 -4.87 -10.07 28.56
CA GLU A 100 -5.15 -8.64 28.68
C GLU A 100 -4.57 -7.86 27.49
N GLY A 101 -5.30 -6.85 27.05
CA GLY A 101 -4.91 -5.97 25.95
C GLY A 101 -6.05 -5.03 25.58
N ASP A 102 -5.76 -4.06 24.72
CA ASP A 102 -6.82 -3.29 24.11
C ASP A 102 -7.58 -4.19 23.12
N LYS A 103 -8.90 -4.29 23.28
CA LYS A 103 -9.75 -5.14 22.45
C LYS A 103 -9.79 -4.69 20.98
N ASP A 104 -9.49 -3.42 20.70
CA ASP A 104 -9.61 -2.87 19.35
C ASP A 104 -8.27 -2.90 18.60
N TRP A 105 -7.18 -3.30 19.27
CA TRP A 105 -5.82 -3.22 18.74
C TRP A 105 -5.01 -4.50 18.93
N ILE A 106 -4.11 -4.75 17.97
CA ILE A 106 -3.06 -5.77 18.08
C ILE A 106 -1.73 -5.09 17.81
N THR A 107 -0.74 -5.25 18.68
CA THR A 107 0.63 -4.76 18.48
C THR A 107 1.59 -5.93 18.40
N LEU A 108 2.39 -5.99 17.35
CA LEU A 108 3.29 -7.08 17.03
C LEU A 108 4.69 -6.55 16.73
N ALA A 109 5.70 -7.32 17.11
CA ALA A 109 7.05 -7.17 16.59
C ALA A 109 7.53 -8.55 16.13
N TYR A 110 8.05 -8.64 14.92
CA TYR A 110 8.51 -9.89 14.33
C TYR A 110 9.67 -9.67 13.38
N ARG A 111 10.41 -10.74 13.09
CA ARG A 111 11.55 -10.72 12.17
C ARG A 111 11.70 -12.03 11.42
N GLY A 112 12.39 -12.00 10.30
CA GLY A 112 12.83 -13.22 9.63
C GLY A 112 13.39 -12.95 8.25
N THR A 113 13.77 -14.03 7.56
CA THR A 113 14.50 -13.97 6.30
C THR A 113 13.64 -14.30 5.10
N TYR A 114 13.78 -13.53 4.01
CA TYR A 114 13.15 -13.80 2.71
C TYR A 114 14.22 -14.10 1.66
N GLU A 115 14.51 -15.39 1.50
CA GLU A 115 15.49 -15.93 0.53
C GLU A 115 14.83 -16.89 -0.47
N PHE A 116 13.56 -16.68 -0.79
CA PHE A 116 12.86 -17.56 -1.71
C PHE A 116 13.24 -17.20 -3.14
N GLY A 117 14.17 -17.96 -3.71
CA GLY A 117 14.55 -17.83 -5.11
C GLY A 117 13.33 -17.94 -6.05
N LEU A 118 13.48 -17.39 -7.24
CA LEU A 118 12.47 -17.45 -8.28
C LEU A 118 12.17 -18.90 -8.70
N SER A 119 10.90 -19.19 -8.97
CA SER A 119 10.43 -20.49 -9.45
C SER A 119 11.13 -20.96 -10.73
N ASP A 120 11.05 -22.25 -11.04
CA ASP A 120 11.72 -22.85 -12.19
C ASP A 120 11.21 -22.27 -13.51
N GLN A 121 12.11 -22.04 -14.48
CA GLN A 121 11.75 -21.56 -15.83
C GLN A 121 10.74 -22.45 -16.58
N ARG A 122 10.58 -23.73 -16.19
CA ARG A 122 9.56 -24.61 -16.79
C ARG A 122 8.15 -24.23 -16.35
N GLU A 123 8.00 -23.65 -15.15
CA GLU A 123 6.72 -23.15 -14.64
C GLU A 123 6.31 -21.83 -15.31
N GLU A 124 7.28 -21.05 -15.81
CA GLU A 124 7.08 -19.83 -16.62
C GLU A 124 6.27 -20.10 -17.89
N TYR A 125 6.53 -21.20 -18.59
CA TYR A 125 5.75 -21.59 -19.79
C TYR A 125 4.28 -21.92 -19.50
N THR A 126 3.94 -22.19 -18.23
CA THR A 126 2.57 -22.56 -17.81
C THR A 126 1.84 -21.40 -17.13
N ARG A 127 2.56 -20.51 -16.42
CA ARG A 127 2.00 -19.37 -15.66
C ARG A 127 2.34 -17.99 -16.22
N GLY A 128 3.17 -17.89 -17.25
CA GLY A 128 3.52 -16.66 -17.95
C GLY A 128 4.80 -15.97 -17.46
N MET A 129 5.09 -15.96 -16.15
CA MET A 129 6.28 -15.35 -15.54
C MET A 129 6.76 -16.18 -14.33
N ARG A 130 8.05 -16.01 -13.95
CA ARG A 130 8.59 -16.61 -12.71
C ARG A 130 7.99 -15.91 -11.49
N ASP A 131 7.71 -16.66 -10.44
CA ASP A 131 7.12 -16.17 -9.17
C ASP A 131 8.10 -16.43 -8.02
N THR A 132 7.90 -15.71 -6.90
CA THR A 132 8.58 -15.98 -5.64
C THR A 132 7.66 -15.74 -4.44
N ARG A 133 7.85 -16.51 -3.37
CA ARG A 133 7.25 -16.24 -2.05
C ARG A 133 7.85 -15.02 -1.35
N GLY A 134 8.89 -14.40 -1.90
CA GLY A 134 9.47 -13.16 -1.40
C GLY A 134 11.01 -13.19 -1.41
N ILE A 135 11.60 -12.07 -1.80
CA ILE A 135 13.05 -11.88 -1.87
C ILE A 135 13.39 -10.58 -1.14
N VAL A 136 14.36 -10.65 -0.24
CA VAL A 136 15.07 -9.49 0.30
C VAL A 136 16.55 -9.79 0.10
N GLY A 137 17.26 -9.02 -0.71
CA GLY A 137 18.66 -9.28 -1.01
C GLY A 137 19.35 -8.07 -1.63
N SER A 138 20.66 -8.16 -1.90
CA SER A 138 21.43 -7.01 -2.42
C SER A 138 20.89 -6.41 -3.72
N GLU A 139 20.19 -7.20 -4.54
CA GLU A 139 19.59 -6.76 -5.81
C GLU A 139 18.27 -5.99 -5.61
N GLY A 140 17.56 -6.24 -4.51
CA GLY A 140 16.30 -5.58 -4.22
C GLY A 140 15.42 -6.31 -3.20
N VAL A 141 14.20 -5.80 -3.06
CA VAL A 141 13.12 -6.38 -2.26
C VAL A 141 11.90 -6.63 -3.13
N TYR A 142 11.25 -7.76 -2.92
CA TYR A 142 9.90 -8.06 -3.37
C TYR A 142 9.17 -8.85 -2.29
N LEU A 143 8.12 -8.26 -1.75
CA LEU A 143 7.17 -8.89 -0.84
C LEU A 143 5.76 -8.57 -1.30
N ALA A 144 4.88 -9.57 -1.28
CA ALA A 144 3.49 -9.48 -1.69
C ALA A 144 2.59 -10.22 -0.68
N GLY A 145 1.27 -10.28 -0.92
CA GLY A 145 0.34 -10.97 -0.02
C GLY A 145 0.70 -12.45 0.19
N GLU A 146 1.16 -13.14 -0.85
CA GLU A 146 1.60 -14.55 -0.77
C GLU A 146 2.89 -14.76 0.05
N SER A 147 3.63 -13.68 0.32
CA SER A 147 4.77 -13.72 1.25
C SER A 147 4.32 -13.86 2.70
N HIS A 148 3.05 -13.60 3.00
CA HIS A 148 2.48 -13.57 4.35
C HIS A 148 3.34 -12.77 5.34
N TRP A 149 3.92 -11.67 4.85
CA TRP A 149 4.87 -10.83 5.58
C TRP A 149 4.16 -9.82 6.49
N VAL A 150 2.91 -9.47 6.17
CA VAL A 150 2.00 -8.71 7.03
C VAL A 150 1.04 -9.69 7.71
N PRO A 151 0.76 -9.55 9.02
CA PRO A 151 -0.21 -10.37 9.74
C PRO A 151 -1.59 -10.32 9.09
N GLY A 152 -2.12 -11.46 8.66
CA GLY A 152 -3.47 -11.57 8.14
C GLY A 152 -4.49 -11.66 9.28
N VAL A 153 -5.29 -10.61 9.47
CA VAL A 153 -6.37 -10.54 10.48
C VAL A 153 -7.78 -10.66 9.87
N THR A 154 -7.87 -10.68 8.55
CA THR A 154 -9.11 -10.79 7.77
C THR A 154 -8.78 -11.36 6.38
N ASP A 155 -9.77 -11.96 5.72
CA ASP A 155 -9.70 -12.33 4.29
C ASP A 155 -10.18 -11.19 3.37
N GLY A 156 -10.59 -10.07 3.95
CA GLY A 156 -11.09 -8.89 3.24
C GLY A 156 -10.03 -7.84 2.94
N LEU A 157 -10.48 -6.62 2.63
CA LEU A 157 -9.61 -5.47 2.37
C LEU A 157 -9.04 -4.90 3.67
N ILE A 158 -7.84 -4.33 3.56
CA ILE A 158 -7.14 -3.61 4.64
C ILE A 158 -6.76 -2.20 4.20
N LEU A 159 -6.55 -1.33 5.18
CA LEU A 159 -5.81 -0.08 5.03
C LEU A 159 -4.41 -0.27 5.60
N PHE A 160 -3.44 0.49 5.11
CA PHE A 160 -2.13 0.56 5.73
C PHE A 160 -1.46 1.94 5.64
N ASP A 161 -0.69 2.21 6.68
CA ASP A 161 0.42 3.14 6.73
C ASP A 161 1.70 2.33 6.87
N VAL A 162 2.70 2.54 6.02
CA VAL A 162 3.99 1.86 6.11
C VAL A 162 5.15 2.84 6.04
N GLU A 163 6.04 2.77 7.02
CA GLU A 163 7.34 3.43 7.05
C GLU A 163 8.44 2.37 6.90
N ILE A 164 9.35 2.54 5.94
CA ILE A 164 10.42 1.59 5.64
C ILE A 164 11.78 2.27 5.72
N THR A 165 12.66 1.77 6.59
CA THR A 165 14.09 2.12 6.60
C THR A 165 14.89 1.10 5.81
N ALA A 166 15.69 1.57 4.85
CA ALA A 166 16.49 0.75 3.93
C ALA A 166 17.92 1.33 3.77
N PRO A 167 18.85 0.67 3.04
CA PRO A 167 20.16 1.25 2.75
C PRO A 167 20.09 2.61 2.02
N ALA A 168 21.10 3.47 2.19
CA ALA A 168 21.07 4.88 1.75
C ALA A 168 20.74 5.09 0.26
N ASP A 169 21.19 4.19 -0.60
CA ASP A 169 21.01 4.25 -2.06
C ASP A 169 19.76 3.52 -2.55
N TRP A 170 18.92 3.03 -1.63
CA TRP A 170 17.70 2.31 -1.97
C TRP A 170 16.49 3.22 -2.07
N HIS A 171 15.61 2.87 -3.01
CA HIS A 171 14.22 3.29 -3.00
C HIS A 171 13.31 2.07 -2.81
N VAL A 172 12.33 2.21 -1.92
CA VAL A 172 11.32 1.18 -1.63
C VAL A 172 9.93 1.77 -1.89
N ILE A 173 9.12 1.01 -2.62
CA ILE A 173 7.84 1.43 -3.17
C ILE A 173 6.76 0.48 -2.65
N SER A 174 5.65 1.07 -2.19
CA SER A 174 4.39 0.39 -1.90
C SER A 174 3.22 1.11 -2.60
N GLN A 175 2.00 0.61 -2.44
CA GLN A 175 0.80 1.26 -2.97
C GLN A 175 0.45 2.55 -2.21
N GLY A 176 -0.40 3.37 -2.83
CA GLY A 176 -0.97 4.56 -2.21
C GLY A 176 -0.15 5.83 -2.49
N GLN A 177 -0.20 6.77 -1.56
CA GLN A 177 0.48 8.06 -1.65
C GLN A 177 1.66 8.11 -0.69
N GLY A 178 2.75 8.78 -1.08
CA GLY A 178 3.90 8.93 -0.21
C GLY A 178 5.19 9.22 -0.96
N THR A 179 6.33 8.89 -0.36
CA THR A 179 7.65 9.17 -0.91
C THR A 179 8.65 8.09 -0.53
N SER A 180 9.73 8.01 -1.30
CA SER A 180 10.94 7.31 -0.91
C SER A 180 12.14 8.21 -1.20
N SER A 181 12.93 8.51 -0.17
CA SER A 181 14.10 9.39 -0.25
C SER A 181 15.07 9.15 0.90
N ALA A 182 16.28 9.73 0.84
CA ALA A 182 17.18 9.80 1.98
C ALA A 182 16.83 10.94 2.96
N GLU A 183 15.87 11.81 2.61
CA GLU A 183 15.51 12.97 3.41
C GLU A 183 14.74 12.54 4.67
N GLY A 184 15.21 12.98 5.84
CA GLY A 184 14.62 12.59 7.12
C GLY A 184 14.91 11.15 7.54
N ALA A 185 15.72 10.40 6.77
CA ALA A 185 16.19 9.09 7.14
C ALA A 185 17.29 9.16 8.22
N PRO A 186 17.48 8.09 9.02
CA PRO A 186 18.68 7.94 9.85
C PRO A 186 19.97 8.04 9.01
N GLU A 187 21.08 8.40 9.66
CA GLU A 187 22.38 8.52 8.98
C GLU A 187 22.76 7.22 8.25
N GLY A 188 23.11 7.33 6.97
CA GLY A 188 23.47 6.18 6.14
C GLY A 188 22.31 5.27 5.72
N LYS A 189 21.06 5.75 5.84
CA LYS A 189 19.85 5.03 5.44
C LYS A 189 18.98 5.85 4.48
N SER A 190 18.01 5.18 3.87
CA SER A 190 16.88 5.81 3.18
C SER A 190 15.58 5.49 3.90
N LEU A 191 14.56 6.31 3.64
CA LEU A 191 13.25 6.23 4.27
C LEU A 191 12.16 6.30 3.20
N ALA A 192 11.25 5.34 3.23
CA ALA A 192 10.04 5.35 2.44
C ALA A 192 8.82 5.42 3.36
N ARG A 193 7.81 6.17 2.95
CA ARG A 193 6.52 6.27 3.64
C ARG A 193 5.42 6.14 2.61
N TRP A 194 4.46 5.26 2.84
CA TRP A 194 3.32 5.04 1.95
C TRP A 194 2.04 4.84 2.76
N THR A 195 0.96 5.47 2.33
CA THR A 195 -0.35 5.44 2.97
C THR A 195 -1.44 5.19 1.94
N THR A 196 -2.42 4.38 2.32
CA THR A 196 -3.61 4.10 1.49
C THR A 196 -4.86 4.76 2.06
N SER A 197 -5.69 5.36 1.20
CA SER A 197 -7.04 5.85 1.55
C SER A 197 -8.17 4.93 1.10
N GLN A 198 -7.84 3.84 0.41
CA GLN A 198 -8.79 2.85 -0.10
C GLN A 198 -8.35 1.46 0.33
N GLY A 199 -9.33 0.59 0.59
CA GLY A 199 -9.07 -0.79 0.97
C GLY A 199 -8.35 -1.56 -0.13
N LEU A 200 -7.26 -2.22 0.22
CA LEU A 200 -6.47 -3.07 -0.67
C LEU A 200 -6.41 -4.50 -0.13
N GLU A 201 -6.19 -5.47 -1.01
CA GLU A 201 -6.13 -6.89 -0.64
C GLU A 201 -4.82 -7.29 0.04
N GLN A 202 -3.75 -6.52 -0.20
CA GLN A 202 -2.39 -6.88 0.21
C GLN A 202 -1.48 -5.66 0.24
N VAL A 203 -0.36 -5.77 0.94
CA VAL A 203 0.71 -4.77 0.99
C VAL A 203 1.88 -5.27 0.16
N TYR A 204 2.25 -4.52 -0.88
CA TYR A 204 3.48 -4.78 -1.64
C TYR A 204 4.64 -3.98 -1.06
N LEU A 205 5.82 -4.59 -0.97
CA LEU A 205 7.10 -3.87 -0.85
C LEU A 205 8.00 -4.29 -1.99
N VAL A 206 8.32 -3.34 -2.86
CA VAL A 206 9.18 -3.56 -4.01
C VAL A 206 10.25 -2.49 -4.08
N GLY A 207 11.42 -2.80 -4.61
CA GLY A 207 12.46 -1.80 -4.82
C GLY A 207 13.86 -2.34 -4.64
N GLY A 208 14.82 -1.46 -4.35
CA GLY A 208 16.23 -1.80 -4.33
C GLY A 208 17.12 -0.57 -4.59
N PRO A 209 18.38 -0.79 -5.00
CA PRO A 209 19.28 0.28 -5.42
C PRO A 209 18.80 0.87 -6.74
N LEU A 210 18.01 1.94 -6.67
CA LEU A 210 17.31 2.54 -7.80
C LEU A 210 17.64 4.04 -7.92
N LYS A 211 17.41 4.59 -9.09
CA LYS A 211 17.44 6.01 -9.44
C LYS A 211 16.00 6.48 -9.59
N ARG A 212 15.65 7.53 -8.86
CA ARG A 212 14.32 8.13 -8.89
C ARG A 212 14.28 9.29 -9.89
N PHE A 213 13.24 9.29 -10.71
CA PHE A 213 12.86 10.38 -11.59
C PHE A 213 11.40 10.75 -11.31
N GLU A 214 11.08 12.03 -11.42
CA GLU A 214 9.76 12.55 -11.06
C GLU A 214 9.21 13.52 -12.09
N GLY A 215 7.89 13.53 -12.17
CA GLY A 215 7.08 14.47 -12.93
C GLY A 215 5.73 14.62 -12.24
N ASN A 216 4.83 15.36 -12.87
CA ASN A 216 3.46 15.53 -12.37
C ASN A 216 2.49 15.50 -13.55
N SER A 217 1.27 15.03 -13.29
CA SER A 217 0.14 15.09 -14.19
C SER A 217 -1.09 15.51 -13.38
N GLU A 218 -1.56 16.73 -13.60
CA GLU A 218 -2.57 17.37 -12.75
C GLU A 218 -2.16 17.30 -11.27
N ASP A 219 -3.01 16.71 -10.42
CA ASP A 219 -2.78 16.53 -8.98
C ASP A 219 -2.10 15.19 -8.65
N THR A 220 -1.71 14.40 -9.67
CA THR A 220 -1.07 13.09 -9.49
C THR A 220 0.43 13.16 -9.75
N GLN A 221 1.23 12.70 -8.80
CA GLN A 221 2.67 12.57 -8.97
C GLN A 221 2.99 11.40 -9.92
N THR A 222 3.82 11.64 -10.94
CA THR A 222 4.34 10.56 -11.80
C THR A 222 5.77 10.24 -11.41
N LEU A 223 6.08 8.96 -11.24
CA LEU A 223 7.37 8.50 -10.76
C LEU A 223 7.92 7.43 -11.67
N VAL A 224 9.24 7.41 -11.84
CA VAL A 224 9.96 6.33 -12.49
C VAL A 224 11.17 5.96 -11.64
N TYR A 225 11.31 4.67 -11.33
CA TYR A 225 12.45 4.13 -10.60
C TYR A 225 13.20 3.13 -11.49
N LEU A 226 14.47 3.40 -11.77
CA LEU A 226 15.32 2.59 -12.66
C LEU A 226 16.60 2.15 -11.95
N HIS A 227 17.16 0.99 -12.28
CA HIS A 227 18.48 0.59 -11.76
C HIS A 227 19.59 1.49 -12.32
N ALA A 228 19.49 1.85 -13.60
CA ALA A 228 20.46 2.70 -14.27
C ALA A 228 20.01 4.17 -14.30
N ASP A 229 20.99 5.08 -14.36
CA ASP A 229 20.73 6.51 -14.57
C ASP A 229 20.40 6.78 -16.06
N GLU A 230 19.14 6.51 -16.43
CA GLU A 230 18.65 6.65 -17.81
C GLU A 230 17.53 7.71 -17.92
N PRO A 231 17.86 9.02 -17.78
CA PRO A 231 16.86 10.09 -17.78
C PRO A 231 16.03 10.13 -19.07
N GLY A 232 16.61 9.73 -20.21
CA GLY A 232 15.89 9.65 -21.48
C GLY A 232 14.82 8.56 -21.53
N LEU A 233 15.03 7.43 -20.83
CA LEU A 233 14.02 6.39 -20.68
C LEU A 233 12.95 6.85 -19.69
N ALA A 234 13.37 7.38 -18.54
CA ALA A 234 12.48 7.89 -17.51
C ALA A 234 11.52 8.97 -18.05
N GLN A 235 12.03 9.93 -18.83
CA GLN A 235 11.21 11.01 -19.39
C GLN A 235 10.10 10.49 -20.31
N LYS A 236 10.35 9.40 -21.06
CA LYS A 236 9.31 8.78 -21.89
C LYS A 236 8.19 8.21 -21.04
N TYR A 237 8.54 7.49 -19.97
CA TYR A 237 7.56 6.89 -19.07
C TYR A 237 6.80 7.94 -18.25
N LEU A 238 7.46 8.97 -17.75
CA LEU A 238 6.79 10.09 -17.08
C LEU A 238 5.75 10.75 -18.02
N GLY A 239 6.12 10.99 -19.28
CA GLY A 239 5.22 11.59 -20.27
C GLY A 239 4.06 10.69 -20.68
N VAL A 240 4.29 9.39 -20.87
CA VAL A 240 3.22 8.43 -21.21
C VAL A 240 2.27 8.24 -20.03
N THR A 241 2.80 8.09 -18.81
CA THR A 241 2.00 7.95 -17.58
C THR A 241 1.05 9.13 -17.41
N GLY A 242 1.55 10.37 -17.55
CA GLY A 242 0.69 11.55 -17.43
C GLY A 242 -0.45 11.56 -18.46
N ARG A 243 -0.15 11.24 -19.73
CA ARG A 243 -1.18 11.14 -20.77
C ARG A 243 -2.24 10.08 -20.48
N TYR A 244 -1.86 8.93 -19.93
CA TYR A 244 -2.83 7.88 -19.59
C TYR A 244 -3.67 8.23 -18.37
N ILE A 245 -3.07 8.85 -17.34
CA ILE A 245 -3.83 9.36 -16.20
C ILE A 245 -4.87 10.38 -16.67
N GLU A 246 -4.48 11.36 -17.49
CA GLU A 246 -5.40 12.37 -18.03
C GLU A 246 -6.52 11.72 -18.87
N MET A 247 -6.15 10.84 -19.81
CA MET A 247 -7.09 10.17 -20.69
C MET A 247 -8.12 9.31 -19.92
N TYR A 248 -7.66 8.45 -19.01
CA TYR A 248 -8.56 7.60 -18.23
C TYR A 248 -9.35 8.40 -17.21
N SER A 249 -8.79 9.47 -16.65
CA SER A 249 -9.52 10.35 -15.74
C SER A 249 -10.69 11.05 -16.43
N ALA A 250 -10.51 11.48 -17.69
CA ALA A 250 -11.59 12.05 -18.51
C ALA A 250 -12.69 11.03 -18.86
N LEU A 251 -12.37 9.73 -18.92
CA LEU A 251 -13.31 8.67 -19.29
C LEU A 251 -14.04 8.06 -18.09
N LEU A 252 -13.34 7.86 -16.98
CA LEU A 252 -13.80 7.04 -15.84
C LEU A 252 -14.02 7.84 -14.57
N GLY A 253 -13.55 9.09 -14.52
CA GLY A 253 -13.53 9.94 -13.33
C GLY A 253 -12.13 10.02 -12.70
N PRO A 254 -11.96 10.86 -11.66
CA PRO A 254 -10.65 11.21 -11.11
C PRO A 254 -9.81 9.99 -10.74
N TYR A 255 -8.51 10.05 -11.06
CA TYR A 255 -7.56 9.00 -10.68
C TYR A 255 -7.49 8.83 -9.14
N PRO A 256 -7.66 7.60 -8.62
CA PRO A 256 -7.90 7.37 -7.20
C PRO A 256 -6.70 7.51 -6.25
N TYR A 257 -5.47 7.66 -6.77
CA TYR A 257 -4.24 7.64 -5.97
C TYR A 257 -3.44 8.93 -6.14
N GLY A 258 -2.69 9.33 -5.10
CA GLY A 258 -1.82 10.51 -5.17
C GLY A 258 -0.58 10.35 -6.07
N LYS A 259 -0.25 9.11 -6.47
CA LYS A 259 0.86 8.83 -7.41
C LYS A 259 0.56 7.67 -8.36
N PHE A 260 1.30 7.65 -9.47
CA PHE A 260 1.53 6.45 -10.27
C PHE A 260 3.04 6.29 -10.52
N ALA A 261 3.59 5.10 -10.26
CA ALA A 261 5.00 4.81 -10.49
C ALA A 261 5.23 3.68 -11.51
N LEU A 262 6.21 3.86 -12.40
CA LEU A 262 6.94 2.74 -12.98
C LEU A 262 8.08 2.36 -12.05
N VAL A 263 8.18 1.08 -11.70
CA VAL A 263 9.31 0.53 -10.96
C VAL A 263 9.99 -0.54 -11.83
N GLU A 264 11.27 -0.35 -12.12
CA GLU A 264 12.11 -1.39 -12.73
C GLU A 264 12.41 -2.47 -11.69
N ASN A 265 12.24 -3.72 -12.10
CA ASN A 265 12.46 -4.88 -11.26
C ASN A 265 13.80 -5.56 -11.55
N PHE A 266 14.33 -6.28 -10.56
CA PHE A 266 15.60 -7.02 -10.67
C PHE A 266 15.44 -8.40 -11.35
N TRP A 267 14.25 -8.74 -11.85
CA TRP A 267 14.01 -9.82 -12.81
C TRP A 267 12.87 -9.47 -13.75
N GLU A 268 12.68 -10.26 -14.80
CA GLU A 268 11.64 -9.96 -15.80
C GLU A 268 10.22 -10.14 -15.26
N THR A 269 9.47 -9.04 -15.17
CA THR A 269 8.08 -8.99 -14.73
C THR A 269 7.22 -8.05 -15.57
N GLY A 270 5.90 -8.21 -15.45
CA GLY A 270 4.87 -7.46 -16.15
C GLY A 270 3.70 -7.15 -15.22
N TYR A 271 3.98 -6.83 -13.96
CA TYR A 271 2.97 -6.76 -12.91
C TYR A 271 2.36 -5.36 -12.84
N GLY A 272 1.04 -5.30 -12.73
CA GLY A 272 0.29 -4.08 -12.44
C GLY A 272 -0.25 -4.14 -11.01
N MET A 273 0.04 -3.11 -10.22
CA MET A 273 -0.44 -2.95 -8.86
C MET A 273 -1.29 -1.68 -8.75
N PRO A 274 -2.12 -1.53 -7.71
CA PRO A 274 -2.71 -0.25 -7.37
C PRO A 274 -1.59 0.80 -7.20
N SER A 275 -1.66 1.90 -7.95
CA SER A 275 -0.73 3.04 -7.94
C SER A 275 0.71 2.82 -8.45
N PHE A 276 1.07 1.64 -8.97
CA PHE A 276 2.34 1.44 -9.67
C PHE A 276 2.36 0.19 -10.55
N THR A 277 3.34 0.09 -11.44
CA THR A 277 3.65 -1.14 -12.18
C THR A 277 5.09 -1.56 -11.94
N LEU A 278 5.32 -2.87 -11.81
CA LEU A 278 6.64 -3.47 -11.59
C LEU A 278 7.04 -4.25 -12.84
N LEU A 279 7.96 -3.69 -13.62
CA LEU A 279 8.33 -4.19 -14.94
C LEU A 279 9.80 -4.58 -15.00
N GLY A 280 10.08 -5.65 -15.74
CA GLY A 280 11.44 -6.14 -15.95
C GLY A 280 12.32 -5.20 -16.78
N GLU A 281 13.64 -5.31 -16.58
CA GLU A 281 14.67 -4.55 -17.28
C GLU A 281 14.49 -4.61 -18.82
N ARG A 282 14.31 -5.80 -19.39
CA ARG A 282 14.16 -5.91 -20.85
C ARG A 282 12.82 -5.36 -21.31
N ILE A 283 11.76 -5.63 -20.55
CA ILE A 283 10.39 -5.21 -20.89
C ILE A 283 10.30 -3.69 -21.01
N ILE A 284 10.87 -2.94 -20.07
CA ILE A 284 10.77 -1.46 -20.10
C ILE A 284 11.54 -0.81 -21.26
N ARG A 285 12.44 -1.57 -21.90
CA ARG A 285 13.22 -1.10 -23.07
C ARG A 285 12.62 -1.55 -24.40
N MET A 286 11.52 -2.30 -24.38
CA MET A 286 10.82 -2.70 -25.61
C MET A 286 10.02 -1.52 -26.18
N PRO A 287 10.15 -1.15 -27.47
CA PRO A 287 9.51 0.04 -28.02
C PRO A 287 7.99 0.05 -27.93
N PHE A 288 7.35 -1.12 -27.99
CA PHE A 288 5.89 -1.23 -28.06
C PHE A 288 5.21 -1.12 -26.69
N ILE A 289 5.92 -1.40 -25.59
CA ILE A 289 5.29 -1.54 -24.27
C ILE A 289 4.55 -0.27 -23.85
N LEU A 290 5.13 0.89 -24.18
CA LEU A 290 4.59 2.23 -23.89
C LEU A 290 3.20 2.48 -24.48
N HIS A 291 2.77 1.71 -25.47
CA HIS A 291 1.53 1.95 -26.21
C HIS A 291 0.59 0.74 -26.30
N SER A 292 1.06 -0.45 -25.93
CA SER A 292 0.25 -1.68 -25.99
C SER A 292 -0.15 -2.23 -24.64
N SER A 293 0.71 -2.09 -23.63
CA SER A 293 0.62 -2.89 -22.39
C SER A 293 1.05 -2.15 -21.14
N TYR A 294 1.54 -0.91 -21.27
CA TYR A 294 1.72 -0.02 -20.14
C TYR A 294 0.33 0.49 -19.69
N PRO A 295 -0.05 0.25 -18.43
CA PRO A 295 -1.39 0.55 -17.92
C PRO A 295 -1.67 2.06 -17.78
#